data_AF-A0A936N8W1-F1
#
_entry.id   AF-A0A936N8W1-F1
#
_cell.length_a   1.000
_cell.length_b   1.000
_cell.length_c   1.000
_cell.angle_alpha   90.00
_cell.angle_beta   90.00
_cell.angle_gamma   90.00
#
_symmetry.space_group_name_H-M   'P 1'
#
loop_
_entity.id
_entity.type
_entity.pdbx_description
1 polymer ?
#
loop_
_entity_poly.entity_id
_entity_poly.type
_entity_poly.pdbx_seq_one_letter_code
_entity_poly.pdbx_strand_id
1 'polypeptide(L)'
;MVKKILIIVCMFAISVSAQTKKGTPKGKKKPVVVEDSTAVVEEEEELDPMEALEKTLDLEVELDAMTGKEIKHPEIKRKNDSLRKDLRDRLKKERLSFRAWTQRPNPKAKKPEKMKLCINIVYKDTFVIHKVNDTICVDPEVSRVLMEKLIGDTLYQYLYIDAFNKSADQLCAAGHETKLYFVKWNIKTMKTKWKHKTISSCTKGITNMTKTSIKDWDKSAPLEIKYNRGLNFTELIIDPAKPQLGFQISKDENTDD
;
A
#
# COMPACT_ATOMS: atom_id res chain seq x y z
N MET A 1 -15.47 36.92 -30.68
CA MET A 1 -15.44 37.42 -29.29
C MET A 1 -14.70 36.43 -28.42
N VAL A 2 -13.62 36.89 -27.81
CA VAL A 2 -12.68 36.11 -27.00
C VAL A 2 -13.23 36.01 -25.57
N LYS A 3 -13.29 34.80 -25.00
CA LYS A 3 -13.27 34.61 -23.55
C LYS A 3 -12.23 33.57 -23.19
N LYS A 4 -11.10 34.10 -22.72
CA LYS A 4 -9.97 33.39 -22.12
C LYS A 4 -10.42 32.83 -20.77
N ILE A 5 -10.25 31.53 -20.54
CA ILE A 5 -10.26 30.96 -19.19
C ILE A 5 -8.80 30.73 -18.80
N LEU A 6 -8.37 31.53 -17.84
CA LEU A 6 -7.04 31.53 -17.23
C LEU A 6 -7.00 30.40 -16.19
N ILE A 7 -6.24 29.35 -16.43
CA ILE A 7 -5.93 28.32 -15.44
C ILE A 7 -4.61 28.73 -14.77
N ILE A 8 -4.69 29.16 -13.52
CA ILE A 8 -3.54 29.48 -12.67
C ILE A 8 -2.95 28.16 -12.19
N VAL A 9 -1.82 27.78 -12.78
CA VAL A 9 -0.96 26.68 -12.32
C VAL A 9 0.07 27.28 -11.36
N CYS A 10 -0.13 27.11 -10.06
CA CYS A 10 0.89 27.42 -9.05
C CYS A 10 1.94 26.29 -9.04
N MET A 11 2.99 26.43 -9.85
CA MET A 11 4.24 25.69 -9.68
C MET A 11 5.09 26.36 -8.60
N PHE A 12 5.23 25.73 -7.43
CA PHE A 12 6.29 26.03 -6.49
C PHE A 12 7.59 25.36 -6.97
N ALA A 13 8.45 26.15 -7.61
CA ALA A 13 9.85 25.80 -7.83
C ALA A 13 10.63 26.12 -6.54
N ILE A 14 10.99 25.09 -5.78
CA ILE A 14 11.96 25.23 -4.69
C ILE A 14 13.33 24.77 -5.21
N SER A 15 14.19 25.77 -5.30
CA SER A 15 15.64 25.82 -5.40
C SER A 15 16.38 24.56 -4.92
N VAL A 16 17.13 23.93 -5.82
CA VAL A 16 18.26 23.07 -5.43
C VAL A 16 19.53 23.89 -5.61
N SER A 17 20.04 24.41 -4.50
CA SER A 17 21.38 25.00 -4.40
C SER A 17 22.43 23.89 -4.49
N ALA A 18 23.26 23.96 -5.52
CA ALA A 18 24.46 23.16 -5.66
C ALA A 18 25.50 23.54 -4.59
N GLN A 19 25.88 22.59 -3.73
CA GLN A 19 27.07 22.69 -2.89
C GLN A 19 28.22 21.89 -3.54
N THR A 20 29.24 22.58 -4.03
CA THR A 20 30.57 22.00 -4.26
C THR A 20 31.54 22.50 -3.19
N LYS A 21 32.08 21.54 -2.44
CA LYS A 21 33.11 21.69 -1.39
C LYS A 21 34.39 22.33 -1.94
N LYS A 22 35.02 23.20 -1.14
CA LYS A 22 36.50 23.36 -1.05
C LYS A 22 36.90 24.20 0.18
N GLY A 23 37.84 23.67 0.98
CA GLY A 23 38.84 24.44 1.73
C GLY A 23 38.54 24.89 3.16
N THR A 24 39.10 24.20 4.15
CA THR A 24 39.58 24.75 5.45
C THR A 24 40.80 25.68 5.23
N PRO A 25 41.20 26.65 6.13
CA PRO A 25 41.30 26.47 7.60
C PRO A 25 41.13 27.71 8.56
N LYS A 26 41.07 27.41 9.88
CA LYS A 26 41.50 28.17 11.10
C LYS A 26 40.90 29.56 11.45
N GLY A 27 40.33 29.68 12.66
CA GLY A 27 40.46 30.89 13.51
C GLY A 27 39.29 31.32 14.44
N LYS A 28 39.44 31.06 15.75
CA LYS A 28 39.01 31.83 16.97
C LYS A 28 37.59 32.45 17.14
N LYS A 29 37.02 32.07 18.31
CA LYS A 29 36.18 32.78 19.32
C LYS A 29 34.66 32.99 19.08
N LYS A 30 33.89 32.60 20.12
CA LYS A 30 32.44 32.84 20.35
C LYS A 30 32.12 34.35 20.46
N PRO A 31 30.84 34.74 20.26
CA PRO A 31 29.98 34.92 21.44
C PRO A 31 28.59 34.29 21.31
N VAL A 32 27.92 34.25 22.46
CA VAL A 32 26.58 33.76 22.77
C VAL A 32 25.51 34.60 22.07
N VAL A 33 24.50 33.96 21.50
CA VAL A 33 23.15 34.53 21.33
C VAL A 33 22.15 33.45 21.76
N VAL A 34 21.39 33.78 22.79
CA VAL A 34 20.15 33.14 23.19
C VAL A 34 19.07 33.78 22.32
N GLU A 35 18.41 33.01 21.47
CA GLU A 35 17.05 33.34 21.04
C GLU A 35 16.22 32.06 21.04
N ASP A 36 15.28 32.07 21.99
CA ASP A 36 14.09 31.23 22.03
C ASP A 36 13.42 31.21 20.66
N SER A 37 13.32 30.01 20.10
CA SER A 37 12.26 29.68 19.17
C SER A 37 11.96 28.21 19.34
N THR A 38 11.21 27.90 20.41
CA THR A 38 10.29 26.75 20.37
C THR A 38 9.36 26.96 19.19
N ALA A 39 9.78 26.50 18.02
CA ALA A 39 8.88 26.14 16.95
C ALA A 39 7.95 25.10 17.57
N VAL A 40 6.72 25.53 17.86
CA VAL A 40 5.60 24.64 18.10
C VAL A 40 5.46 23.86 16.80
N VAL A 41 6.08 22.69 16.76
CA VAL A 41 5.81 21.69 15.76
C VAL A 41 4.36 21.32 16.02
N GLU A 42 3.45 21.87 15.22
CA GLU A 42 2.07 21.39 15.19
C GLU A 42 2.15 19.88 14.96
N GLU A 43 1.82 19.13 16.00
CA GLU A 43 1.59 17.70 15.90
C GLU A 43 0.40 17.53 14.94
N GLU A 44 0.69 17.35 13.66
CA GLU A 44 -0.25 16.73 12.73
C GLU A 44 -0.51 15.32 13.23
N GLU A 45 -1.44 15.22 14.17
CA GLU A 45 -2.04 13.99 14.63
C GLU A 45 -2.66 13.31 13.40
N GLU A 46 -2.31 12.04 13.15
CA GLU A 46 -2.96 11.23 12.11
C GLU A 46 -4.44 11.04 12.51
N LEU A 47 -5.27 12.02 12.16
CA LEU A 47 -6.69 12.01 12.44
C LEU A 47 -7.36 10.87 11.68
N ASP A 48 -8.23 10.14 12.36
CA ASP A 48 -9.09 9.16 11.68
C ASP A 48 -9.88 9.88 10.58
N PRO A 49 -10.14 9.27 9.40
CA PRO A 49 -10.84 9.94 8.32
C PRO A 49 -12.21 10.51 8.73
N MET A 50 -12.84 9.92 9.76
CA MET A 50 -14.07 10.43 10.33
C MET A 50 -13.84 11.73 11.12
N GLU A 51 -12.81 11.78 11.97
CA GLU A 51 -12.44 12.98 12.74
C GLU A 51 -11.99 14.12 11.83
N ALA A 52 -11.25 13.80 10.77
CA ALA A 52 -10.88 14.78 9.75
C ALA A 52 -12.10 15.37 9.04
N LEU A 53 -13.12 14.55 8.75
CA LEU A 53 -14.37 15.05 8.18
C LEU A 53 -15.10 15.96 9.18
N GLU A 54 -15.25 15.55 10.44
CA GLU A 54 -15.94 16.36 11.46
C GLU A 54 -15.34 17.77 11.60
N LYS A 55 -14.01 17.91 11.51
CA LYS A 55 -13.33 19.23 11.56
C LYS A 55 -13.68 20.15 10.39
N THR A 56 -14.18 19.60 9.28
CA THR A 56 -14.54 20.34 8.06
C THR A 56 -16.04 20.57 7.92
N LEU A 57 -16.87 20.02 8.81
CA LEU A 57 -18.32 20.16 8.74
C LEU A 57 -18.78 21.51 9.30
N ASP A 58 -19.83 22.05 8.67
CA ASP A 58 -20.51 23.26 9.14
C ASP A 58 -21.19 22.98 10.50
N LEU A 59 -21.21 23.96 11.40
CA LEU A 59 -21.84 23.83 12.72
C LEU A 59 -23.35 23.60 12.57
N GLU A 60 -23.85 22.52 13.18
CA GLU A 60 -25.28 22.17 13.15
C GLU A 60 -26.12 23.04 14.10
N VAL A 61 -25.46 23.66 15.07
CA VAL A 61 -26.04 24.54 16.07
C VAL A 61 -25.16 25.78 16.19
N GLU A 62 -25.77 26.94 16.02
CA GLU A 62 -25.13 28.24 16.22
C GLU A 62 -25.77 28.93 17.44
N LEU A 63 -24.95 29.63 18.23
CA LEU A 63 -25.46 30.48 19.31
C LEU A 63 -25.78 31.85 18.72
N ASP A 64 -27.05 32.26 18.82
CA ASP A 64 -27.45 33.61 18.45
C ASP A 64 -26.74 34.63 19.35
N ALA A 65 -25.88 35.45 18.76
CA ALA A 65 -25.07 36.45 19.46
C ALA A 65 -25.92 37.48 20.24
N MET A 66 -27.18 37.69 19.83
CA MET A 66 -28.06 38.69 20.45
C MET A 66 -28.99 38.11 21.50
N THR A 67 -29.41 36.85 21.36
CA THR A 67 -30.39 36.23 22.27
C THR A 67 -29.82 35.14 23.17
N GLY A 68 -28.58 34.68 22.91
CA GLY A 68 -27.94 33.59 23.63
C GLY A 68 -28.65 32.24 23.45
N LYS A 69 -29.60 32.14 22.52
CA LYS A 69 -30.35 30.92 22.24
C LYS A 69 -29.67 30.13 21.14
N GLU A 70 -29.74 28.81 21.26
CA GLU A 70 -29.28 27.88 20.23
C GLU A 70 -30.23 27.91 19.03
N ILE A 71 -29.71 28.29 17.87
CA ILE A 71 -30.36 28.14 16.58
C ILE A 71 -29.90 26.80 15.99
N LYS A 72 -30.87 25.92 15.71
CA LYS A 72 -30.60 24.63 15.07
C LYS A 72 -30.81 24.77 13.57
N HIS A 73 -29.86 24.24 12.79
CA HIS A 73 -29.91 24.24 11.34
C HIS A 73 -30.18 22.82 10.81
N PRO A 74 -31.45 22.39 10.71
CA PRO A 74 -31.78 21.01 10.31
C PRO A 74 -31.31 20.66 8.89
N GLU A 75 -31.28 21.64 7.98
CA GLU A 75 -30.71 21.52 6.64
C GLU A 75 -29.19 21.24 6.66
N ILE A 76 -28.43 21.92 7.53
CA ILE A 76 -26.99 21.69 7.71
C ILE A 76 -26.77 20.29 8.28
N LYS A 77 -27.53 19.90 9.31
CA LYS A 77 -27.48 18.55 9.87
C LYS A 77 -27.73 17.48 8.81
N ARG A 78 -28.75 17.65 7.97
CA ARG A 78 -29.06 16.69 6.89
C ARG A 78 -27.92 16.58 5.87
N LYS A 79 -27.26 17.69 5.53
CA LYS A 79 -26.09 17.71 4.65
C LYS A 79 -24.90 16.98 5.30
N ASN A 80 -24.60 17.30 6.55
CA ASN A 80 -23.53 16.66 7.32
C ASN A 80 -23.75 15.15 7.45
N ASP A 81 -24.97 14.71 7.78
CA ASP A 81 -25.32 13.29 7.87
C ASP A 81 -25.17 12.56 6.53
N SER A 82 -25.46 13.23 5.42
CA SER A 82 -25.19 12.70 4.07
C SER A 82 -23.70 12.50 3.85
N LEU A 83 -22.86 13.49 4.18
CA LEU A 83 -21.40 13.38 4.04
C LEU A 83 -20.81 12.27 4.92
N ARG A 84 -21.30 12.13 6.17
CA ARG A 84 -20.92 11.03 7.07
C ARG A 84 -21.31 9.68 6.49
N LYS A 85 -22.47 9.57 5.85
CA LYS A 85 -22.93 8.33 5.20
C LYS A 85 -22.05 8.01 3.99
N ASP A 86 -21.80 8.98 3.12
CA ASP A 86 -20.98 8.80 1.92
C ASP A 86 -19.55 8.38 2.28
N LEU A 87 -18.96 8.98 3.32
CA LEU A 87 -17.65 8.57 3.83
C LEU A 87 -17.67 7.14 4.35
N ARG A 88 -18.67 6.75 5.16
CA ARG A 88 -18.82 5.38 5.66
C ARG A 88 -18.96 4.37 4.52
N ASP A 89 -19.75 4.69 3.51
CA ASP A 89 -19.96 3.83 2.34
C ASP A 89 -18.66 3.72 1.52
N ARG A 90 -17.91 4.81 1.35
CA ARG A 90 -16.59 4.78 0.71
C ARG A 90 -15.59 3.92 1.47
N LEU A 91 -15.45 4.14 2.79
CA LEU A 91 -14.56 3.37 3.64
C LEU A 91 -14.93 1.88 3.66
N LYS A 92 -16.23 1.56 3.66
CA LYS A 92 -16.71 0.19 3.54
C LYS A 92 -16.33 -0.43 2.20
N LYS A 93 -16.53 0.28 1.09
CA LYS A 93 -16.12 -0.17 -0.25
C LYS A 93 -14.62 -0.41 -0.33
N GLU A 94 -13.82 0.49 0.23
CA GLU A 94 -12.35 0.33 0.27
C GLU A 94 -11.94 -0.92 1.06
N ARG A 95 -12.53 -1.13 2.25
CA ARG A 95 -12.27 -2.33 3.08
C ARG A 95 -12.74 -3.63 2.43
N LEU A 96 -13.80 -3.56 1.61
CA LEU A 96 -14.36 -4.69 0.86
C LEU A 96 -13.86 -4.75 -0.59
N SER A 97 -12.67 -4.19 -0.85
CA SER A 97 -11.98 -4.35 -2.12
C SER A 97 -10.65 -5.08 -1.97
N PHE A 98 -10.34 -5.96 -2.92
CA PHE A 98 -8.99 -6.51 -3.01
C PHE A 98 -8.00 -5.37 -3.29
N ARG A 99 -6.96 -5.26 -2.49
CA ARG A 99 -5.93 -4.22 -2.65
C ARG A 99 -4.63 -4.70 -2.04
N ALA A 100 -3.51 -4.40 -2.71
CA ALA A 100 -2.20 -4.41 -2.09
C ALA A 100 -1.67 -2.98 -1.96
N TRP A 101 -1.05 -2.64 -0.84
CA TRP A 101 -0.43 -1.33 -0.62
C TRP A 101 0.72 -1.42 0.36
N THR A 102 1.59 -0.41 0.34
CA THR A 102 2.65 -0.29 1.34
C THR A 102 2.17 0.55 2.51
N GLN A 103 2.29 -0.02 3.71
CA GLN A 103 2.21 0.75 4.95
C GLN A 103 3.60 1.28 5.26
N ARG A 104 3.75 2.60 5.16
CA ARG A 104 5.01 3.31 5.45
C ARG A 104 5.15 3.48 6.97
N PRO A 105 6.40 3.49 7.50
CA PRO A 105 6.63 3.85 8.89
C PRO A 105 6.07 5.23 9.18
N ASN A 106 5.42 5.44 10.32
CA ASN A 106 5.19 6.79 10.79
C ASN A 106 6.54 7.36 11.27
N PRO A 107 7.10 8.39 10.60
CA PRO A 107 8.43 8.92 10.92
C PRO A 107 8.49 9.58 12.30
N LYS A 108 7.34 9.96 12.86
CA LYS A 108 7.21 10.63 14.16
C LYS A 108 6.98 9.64 15.31
N ALA A 109 6.80 8.34 15.03
CA ALA A 109 6.62 7.33 16.07
C ALA A 109 7.91 7.10 16.87
N LYS A 110 7.81 7.03 18.21
CA LYS A 110 8.94 6.78 19.13
C LYS A 110 9.76 5.54 18.77
N LYS A 111 9.13 4.55 18.13
CA LYS A 111 9.78 3.39 17.52
C LYS A 111 9.22 3.24 16.09
N PRO A 112 9.91 3.74 15.06
CA PRO A 112 9.40 3.65 13.69
C PRO A 112 9.28 2.18 13.32
N GLU A 113 8.05 1.76 12.97
CA GLU A 113 7.83 0.41 12.46
C GLU A 113 8.59 0.22 11.14
N LYS A 114 8.91 -1.03 10.80
CA LYS A 114 9.43 -1.30 9.45
C LYS A 114 8.29 -1.11 8.44
N MET A 115 8.66 -0.67 7.24
CA MET A 115 7.77 -0.67 6.08
C MET A 115 7.17 -2.07 5.88
N LYS A 116 5.86 -2.13 5.67
CA LYS A 116 5.10 -3.39 5.52
C LYS A 116 4.36 -3.41 4.20
N LEU A 117 4.34 -4.57 3.53
CA LEU A 117 3.40 -4.85 2.46
C LEU A 117 2.10 -5.34 3.09
N CYS A 118 1.00 -4.67 2.76
CA CYS A 118 -0.35 -5.00 3.21
C CYS A 118 -1.15 -5.54 2.02
N ILE A 119 -1.81 -6.67 2.20
CA ILE A 119 -2.65 -7.31 1.18
C ILE A 119 -4.02 -7.54 1.81
N ASN A 120 -5.05 -6.88 1.30
CA ASN A 120 -6.43 -7.11 1.67
C ASN A 120 -7.07 -8.08 0.68
N ILE A 121 -7.57 -9.19 1.18
CA ILE A 121 -8.40 -10.13 0.41
C ILE A 121 -9.82 -10.07 0.94
N VAL A 122 -10.78 -10.26 0.04
CA VAL A 122 -12.20 -10.08 0.32
C VAL A 122 -12.97 -11.27 -0.21
N TYR A 123 -13.97 -11.70 0.54
CA TYR A 123 -14.96 -12.68 0.12
C TYR A 123 -16.32 -12.30 0.69
N LYS A 124 -17.27 -11.97 -0.19
CA LYS A 124 -18.57 -11.41 0.17
C LYS A 124 -18.40 -10.20 1.10
N ASP A 125 -18.97 -10.25 2.31
CA ASP A 125 -18.94 -9.17 3.30
C ASP A 125 -17.79 -9.30 4.31
N THR A 126 -16.86 -10.23 4.09
CA THR A 126 -15.72 -10.47 4.98
C THR A 126 -14.41 -10.16 4.27
N PHE A 127 -13.42 -9.71 5.04
CA PHE A 127 -12.09 -9.41 4.52
C PHE A 127 -11.01 -9.84 5.51
N VAL A 128 -9.82 -10.10 5.01
CA VAL A 128 -8.63 -10.37 5.82
C VAL A 128 -7.47 -9.55 5.28
N ILE A 129 -6.80 -8.82 6.18
CA ILE A 129 -5.59 -8.06 5.85
C ILE A 129 -4.38 -8.84 6.32
N HIS A 130 -3.50 -9.17 5.39
CA HIS A 130 -2.19 -9.73 5.67
C HIS A 130 -1.13 -8.64 5.62
N LYS A 131 -0.35 -8.50 6.69
CA LYS A 131 0.75 -7.53 6.79
C LYS A 131 2.07 -8.26 6.93
N VAL A 132 3.02 -8.00 6.04
CA VAL A 132 4.35 -8.62 6.06
C VAL A 132 5.41 -7.53 6.09
N ASN A 133 6.43 -7.71 6.92
CA ASN A 133 7.65 -6.90 6.86
C ASN A 133 8.41 -7.29 5.58
N ASP A 134 8.07 -6.64 4.47
CA ASP A 134 8.73 -6.88 3.21
C ASP A 134 10.00 -6.02 3.13
N THR A 135 11.14 -6.67 3.00
CA THR A 135 12.42 -5.97 2.86
C THR A 135 12.67 -5.53 1.42
N ILE A 136 11.83 -5.94 0.47
CA ILE A 136 12.12 -5.82 -0.97
C ILE A 136 11.00 -5.09 -1.70
N CYS A 137 9.72 -5.44 -1.51
CA CYS A 137 8.63 -4.83 -2.25
C CYS A 137 8.10 -3.56 -1.59
N VAL A 138 7.92 -2.51 -2.40
CA VAL A 138 7.39 -1.19 -2.03
C VAL A 138 6.44 -0.71 -3.12
N ASP A 139 5.38 -0.01 -2.71
CA ASP A 139 4.40 0.62 -3.59
C ASP A 139 3.94 -0.30 -4.74
N PRO A 140 3.10 -1.32 -4.45
CA PRO A 140 2.56 -2.21 -5.47
C PRO A 140 1.90 -1.42 -6.61
N GLU A 141 2.37 -1.64 -7.83
CA GLU A 141 1.84 -0.99 -9.02
C GLU A 141 0.70 -1.82 -9.60
N VAL A 142 0.89 -3.13 -9.69
CA VAL A 142 -0.12 -4.06 -10.19
C VAL A 142 -0.42 -5.08 -9.11
N SER A 143 -1.67 -5.13 -8.67
CA SER A 143 -2.17 -6.21 -7.82
C SER A 143 -3.41 -6.81 -8.44
N ARG A 144 -3.46 -8.14 -8.56
CA ARG A 144 -4.59 -8.85 -9.16
C ARG A 144 -4.83 -10.19 -8.49
N VAL A 145 -6.10 -10.56 -8.34
CA VAL A 145 -6.50 -11.93 -8.03
C VAL A 145 -6.44 -12.74 -9.33
N LEU A 146 -5.49 -13.67 -9.42
CA LEU A 146 -5.35 -14.57 -10.58
C LEU A 146 -6.47 -15.62 -10.57
N MET A 147 -6.70 -16.25 -9.42
CA MET A 147 -7.73 -17.26 -9.25
C MET A 147 -8.36 -17.15 -7.87
N GLU A 148 -9.66 -17.43 -7.82
CA GLU A 148 -10.41 -17.68 -6.61
C GLU A 148 -11.24 -18.96 -6.80
N LYS A 149 -11.22 -19.86 -5.80
CA LYS A 149 -12.04 -21.06 -5.80
C LYS A 149 -12.47 -21.43 -4.38
N LEU A 150 -13.77 -21.60 -4.18
CA LEU A 150 -14.34 -22.05 -2.92
C LEU A 150 -14.49 -23.58 -2.93
N ILE A 151 -13.97 -24.25 -1.91
CA ILE A 151 -14.18 -25.68 -1.67
C ILE A 151 -14.61 -25.87 -0.21
N GLY A 152 -15.88 -26.21 0.00
CA GLY A 152 -16.49 -26.21 1.33
C GLY A 152 -16.41 -24.82 1.99
N ASP A 153 -15.94 -24.77 3.23
CA ASP A 153 -15.78 -23.52 4.00
C ASP A 153 -14.44 -22.80 3.72
N THR A 154 -13.64 -23.30 2.77
CA THR A 154 -12.29 -22.79 2.52
C THR A 154 -12.18 -22.16 1.14
N LEU A 155 -11.80 -20.89 1.13
CA LEU A 155 -11.43 -20.13 -0.06
C LEU A 155 -9.95 -20.32 -0.37
N TYR A 156 -9.67 -20.61 -1.64
CA TYR A 156 -8.32 -20.68 -2.18
C TYR A 156 -8.14 -19.55 -3.18
N GLN A 157 -7.13 -18.72 -2.98
CA GLN A 157 -6.82 -17.60 -3.85
C GLN A 157 -5.35 -17.60 -4.27
N TYR A 158 -5.10 -17.25 -5.53
CA TYR A 158 -3.77 -16.92 -6.02
C TYR A 158 -3.74 -15.46 -6.40
N LEU A 159 -2.75 -14.73 -5.89
CA LEU A 159 -2.61 -13.30 -6.09
C LEU A 159 -1.30 -13.03 -6.82
N TYR A 160 -1.35 -12.09 -7.76
CA TYR A 160 -0.20 -11.54 -8.45
C TYR A 160 0.04 -10.13 -7.93
N ILE A 161 1.26 -9.86 -7.47
CA ILE A 161 1.68 -8.54 -7.01
C ILE A 161 2.99 -8.18 -7.70
N ASP A 162 2.96 -7.09 -8.44
CA ASP A 162 4.10 -6.40 -9.03
C ASP A 162 4.31 -5.11 -8.24
N ALA A 163 5.50 -4.93 -7.70
CA ALA A 163 5.83 -3.79 -6.86
C ALA A 163 7.21 -3.24 -7.21
N PHE A 164 7.46 -1.99 -6.84
CA PHE A 164 8.80 -1.43 -6.94
C PHE A 164 9.73 -2.07 -5.90
N ASN A 165 11.01 -2.09 -6.23
CA ASN A 165 12.06 -2.55 -5.34
C ASN A 165 12.47 -1.45 -4.33
N LYS A 166 12.65 -1.84 -3.08
CA LYS A 166 13.15 -1.00 -1.98
C LYS A 166 14.63 -0.65 -2.11
N SER A 167 15.40 -1.45 -2.86
CA SER A 167 16.86 -1.41 -2.82
C SER A 167 17.43 -0.03 -3.17
N ALA A 168 18.43 0.38 -2.39
CA ALA A 168 19.25 1.56 -2.66
C ALA A 168 20.39 1.27 -3.66
N ASP A 169 20.55 0.01 -4.08
CA ASP A 169 21.57 -0.34 -5.09
C ASP A 169 21.23 0.33 -6.42
N GLN A 170 22.14 1.16 -6.92
CA GLN A 170 21.99 1.87 -8.19
C GLN A 170 21.77 0.93 -9.39
N LEU A 171 22.24 -0.32 -9.30
CA LEU A 171 22.08 -1.34 -10.35
C LEU A 171 20.64 -1.87 -10.47
N CYS A 172 19.89 -1.85 -9.37
CA CYS A 172 18.51 -2.35 -9.30
C CYS A 172 17.52 -1.26 -8.85
N ALA A 173 17.97 0.00 -8.83
CA ALA A 173 17.16 1.15 -8.49
C ALA A 173 15.98 1.23 -9.48
N ALA A 174 14.76 1.31 -8.94
CA ALA A 174 13.51 1.25 -9.70
C ALA A 174 13.22 -0.07 -10.45
N GLY A 175 13.92 -1.17 -10.12
CA GLY A 175 13.54 -2.50 -10.59
C GLY A 175 12.14 -2.90 -10.09
N HIS A 176 11.42 -3.69 -10.89
CA HIS A 176 10.16 -4.30 -10.48
C HIS A 176 10.40 -5.67 -9.85
N GLU A 177 9.58 -5.98 -8.87
CA GLU A 177 9.63 -7.17 -8.05
C GLU A 177 8.27 -7.84 -8.12
N THR A 178 8.22 -9.03 -8.73
CA THR A 178 6.99 -9.76 -8.93
C THR A 178 6.90 -10.93 -7.96
N LYS A 179 5.83 -10.95 -7.17
CA LYS A 179 5.50 -12.00 -6.21
C LYS A 179 4.14 -12.61 -6.50
N LEU A 180 4.07 -13.92 -6.31
CA LEU A 180 2.84 -14.67 -6.27
C LEU A 180 2.52 -15.06 -4.84
N TYR A 181 1.27 -14.88 -4.44
CA TYR A 181 0.78 -15.32 -3.15
C TYR A 181 -0.26 -16.42 -3.35
N PHE A 182 -0.16 -17.46 -2.53
CA PHE A 182 -1.18 -18.48 -2.38
C PHE A 182 -1.82 -18.31 -1.01
N VAL A 183 -3.13 -18.19 -0.99
CA VAL A 183 -3.93 -18.02 0.21
C VAL A 183 -4.88 -19.21 0.35
N LYS A 184 -4.85 -19.83 1.53
CA LYS A 184 -5.88 -20.73 2.01
C LYS A 184 -6.61 -20.07 3.17
N TRP A 185 -7.85 -19.64 2.97
CA TRP A 185 -8.65 -18.95 3.96
C TRP A 185 -9.90 -19.75 4.32
N ASN A 186 -10.01 -20.22 5.56
CA ASN A 186 -11.24 -20.79 6.06
C ASN A 186 -12.18 -19.66 6.52
N ILE A 187 -13.27 -19.45 5.79
CA ILE A 187 -14.17 -18.30 5.97
C ILE A 187 -14.91 -18.38 7.30
N LYS A 188 -15.29 -19.59 7.73
CA LYS A 188 -16.05 -19.80 8.97
C LYS A 188 -15.21 -19.54 10.23
N THR A 189 -13.96 -19.97 10.24
CA THR A 189 -13.04 -19.81 11.38
C THR A 189 -12.18 -18.56 11.28
N MET A 190 -12.24 -17.84 10.16
CA MET A 190 -11.39 -16.70 9.82
C MET A 190 -9.87 -16.98 9.87
N LYS A 191 -9.47 -18.26 9.77
CA LYS A 191 -8.06 -18.66 9.77
C LYS A 191 -7.50 -18.64 8.35
N THR A 192 -6.35 -17.98 8.19
CA THR A 192 -5.65 -17.90 6.89
C THR A 192 -4.26 -18.51 6.95
N LYS A 193 -3.87 -19.21 5.89
CA LYS A 193 -2.48 -19.62 5.63
C LYS A 193 -2.01 -18.97 4.34
N TRP A 194 -0.83 -18.37 4.39
CA TRP A 194 -0.22 -17.63 3.29
C TRP A 194 1.07 -18.32 2.90
N LYS A 195 1.30 -18.49 1.60
CA LYS A 195 2.60 -18.84 1.01
C LYS A 195 2.88 -17.84 -0.09
N HIS A 196 4.14 -17.53 -0.33
CA HIS A 196 4.50 -16.67 -1.45
C HIS A 196 5.76 -17.16 -2.15
N LYS A 197 5.89 -16.81 -3.43
CA LYS A 197 7.09 -17.06 -4.24
C LYS A 197 7.42 -15.80 -5.04
N THR A 198 8.69 -15.43 -5.02
CA THR A 198 9.22 -14.34 -5.86
C THR A 198 9.63 -14.94 -7.20
N ILE A 199 9.02 -14.46 -8.28
CA ILE A 199 9.22 -15.01 -9.63
C ILE A 199 10.01 -14.05 -10.54
N SER A 200 10.13 -12.79 -10.13
CA SER A 200 11.03 -11.81 -10.74
C SER A 200 11.55 -10.90 -9.65
N SER A 201 12.87 -10.69 -9.63
CA SER A 201 13.56 -9.85 -8.67
C SER A 201 14.92 -9.44 -9.19
N CYS A 202 15.17 -8.13 -9.27
CA CYS A 202 16.50 -7.65 -9.60
C CYS A 202 17.46 -7.90 -8.42
N THR A 203 17.02 -7.60 -7.19
CA THR A 203 17.87 -7.74 -5.98
C THR A 203 18.24 -9.20 -5.70
N LYS A 204 17.34 -10.14 -5.97
CA LYS A 204 17.59 -11.58 -5.75
C LYS A 204 18.15 -12.30 -6.97
N GLY A 205 18.40 -11.60 -8.08
CA GLY A 205 18.83 -12.22 -9.34
C GLY A 205 17.84 -13.26 -9.84
N ILE A 206 16.54 -13.00 -9.69
CA ILE A 206 15.46 -13.87 -10.16
C ILE A 206 14.89 -13.32 -11.46
N THR A 207 14.97 -14.10 -12.53
CA THR A 207 14.48 -13.71 -13.86
C THR A 207 13.31 -14.57 -14.25
N ASN A 208 12.15 -13.95 -14.49
CA ASN A 208 10.99 -14.64 -15.04
C ASN A 208 11.24 -15.00 -16.51
N MET A 209 11.14 -16.28 -16.84
CA MET A 209 11.30 -16.83 -18.19
C MET A 209 9.99 -17.43 -18.74
N THR A 210 8.87 -17.14 -18.09
CA THR A 210 7.56 -17.63 -18.51
C THR A 210 7.17 -16.99 -19.83
N LYS A 211 6.83 -17.82 -20.83
CA LYS A 211 6.46 -17.34 -22.18
C LYS A 211 5.08 -16.70 -22.21
N THR A 212 4.15 -17.23 -21.44
CA THR A 212 2.78 -16.73 -21.34
C THR A 212 2.68 -15.63 -20.28
N SER A 213 1.99 -14.54 -20.62
CA SER A 213 1.69 -13.49 -19.66
C SER A 213 0.87 -14.06 -18.50
N ILE A 214 1.44 -14.03 -17.29
CA ILE A 214 0.78 -14.50 -16.07
C ILE A 214 -0.49 -13.68 -15.79
N LYS A 215 -0.47 -12.39 -16.18
CA LYS A 215 -1.61 -11.47 -16.02
C LYS A 215 -2.81 -11.91 -16.86
N ASP A 216 -2.57 -12.56 -18.00
CA ASP A 216 -3.60 -12.91 -18.98
C ASP A 216 -3.98 -14.38 -18.96
N TRP A 217 -3.54 -15.11 -17.93
CA TRP A 217 -3.89 -16.52 -17.75
C TRP A 217 -5.40 -16.71 -17.57
N ASP A 218 -5.96 -17.56 -18.41
CA ASP A 218 -7.40 -17.81 -18.56
C ASP A 218 -7.96 -18.86 -17.59
N LYS A 219 -7.08 -19.56 -16.85
CA LYS A 219 -7.41 -20.59 -15.85
C LYS A 219 -7.98 -21.87 -16.45
N SER A 220 -7.91 -22.05 -17.77
CA SER A 220 -8.41 -23.26 -18.44
C SER A 220 -7.46 -24.45 -18.25
N ALA A 221 -6.16 -24.18 -18.17
CA ALA A 221 -5.09 -25.15 -17.96
C ALA A 221 -4.18 -24.72 -16.79
N PRO A 222 -3.41 -25.65 -16.20
CA PRO A 222 -2.38 -25.31 -15.21
C PRO A 222 -1.43 -24.23 -15.73
N LEU A 223 -1.11 -23.25 -14.88
CA LEU A 223 -0.12 -22.24 -15.19
C LEU A 223 1.26 -22.72 -14.78
N GLU A 224 2.12 -22.91 -15.78
CA GLU A 224 3.54 -23.18 -15.58
C GLU A 224 4.33 -21.87 -15.59
N ILE A 225 5.01 -21.59 -14.48
CA ILE A 225 5.79 -20.37 -14.29
C ILE A 225 7.24 -20.78 -14.16
N LYS A 226 8.05 -20.32 -15.11
CA LYS A 226 9.47 -20.69 -15.23
C LYS A 226 10.29 -19.48 -14.85
N TYR A 227 11.18 -19.63 -13.89
CA TYR A 227 12.11 -18.56 -13.50
C TYR A 227 13.47 -19.13 -13.13
N ASN A 228 14.51 -18.33 -13.39
CA ASN A 228 15.87 -18.63 -12.97
C ASN A 228 16.18 -17.87 -11.70
N ARG A 229 16.92 -18.50 -10.79
CA ARG A 229 17.53 -17.86 -9.63
C ARG A 229 19.02 -18.17 -9.66
N GLY A 230 19.82 -17.25 -10.21
CA GLY A 230 21.22 -17.52 -10.54
C GLY A 230 21.33 -18.64 -11.58
N LEU A 231 21.93 -19.77 -11.20
CA LEU A 231 22.10 -20.95 -12.07
C LEU A 231 20.94 -21.95 -11.95
N ASN A 232 20.06 -21.81 -10.95
CA ASN A 232 19.00 -22.77 -10.68
C ASN A 232 17.75 -22.41 -11.49
N PHE A 233 17.26 -23.37 -12.28
CA PHE A 233 15.99 -23.26 -12.99
C PHE A 233 14.87 -23.80 -12.08
N THR A 234 13.80 -23.03 -11.91
CA THR A 234 12.63 -23.46 -11.14
C THR A 234 11.38 -23.36 -12.00
N GLU A 235 10.60 -24.44 -12.00
CA GLU A 235 9.26 -24.46 -12.57
C GLU A 235 8.22 -24.61 -11.45
N LEU A 236 7.36 -23.60 -11.39
CA LEU A 236 6.27 -23.46 -10.45
C LEU A 236 4.96 -23.69 -11.18
N ILE A 237 4.20 -24.69 -10.74
CA ILE A 237 2.93 -25.08 -11.34
C ILE A 237 1.78 -24.64 -10.42
N ILE A 238 0.76 -24.02 -11.02
CA ILE A 238 -0.50 -23.65 -10.38
C ILE A 238 -1.63 -24.37 -11.10
N ASP A 239 -2.25 -25.35 -10.43
CA ASP A 239 -3.37 -26.11 -10.95
C ASP A 239 -4.72 -25.53 -10.48
N PRO A 240 -5.54 -24.95 -11.38
CA PRO A 240 -6.84 -24.40 -11.02
C PRO A 240 -7.90 -25.47 -10.68
N ALA A 241 -7.73 -26.70 -11.17
CA ALA A 241 -8.61 -27.82 -10.84
C ALA A 241 -8.38 -28.27 -9.40
N LYS A 242 -7.13 -28.25 -8.92
CA LYS A 242 -6.71 -28.71 -7.59
C LYS A 242 -6.02 -27.60 -6.76
N PRO A 243 -6.72 -26.50 -6.44
CA PRO A 243 -6.13 -25.36 -5.72
C PRO A 243 -5.62 -25.71 -4.32
N GLN A 244 -6.10 -26.81 -3.73
CA GLN A 244 -5.65 -27.31 -2.43
C GLN A 244 -4.17 -27.70 -2.39
N LEU A 245 -3.56 -27.99 -3.54
CA LEU A 245 -2.15 -28.36 -3.65
C LEU A 245 -1.23 -27.14 -3.51
N GLY A 246 -1.76 -25.92 -3.67
CA GLY A 246 -0.97 -24.69 -3.54
C GLY A 246 0.07 -24.56 -4.65
N PHE A 247 1.23 -24.02 -4.30
CA PHE A 247 2.38 -23.95 -5.19
C PHE A 247 3.06 -25.31 -5.30
N GLN A 248 3.13 -25.85 -6.52
CA GLN A 248 3.86 -27.09 -6.81
C GLN A 248 5.17 -26.73 -7.51
N ILE A 249 6.28 -27.23 -7.01
CA ILE A 249 7.59 -27.00 -7.63
C ILE A 249 8.04 -28.33 -8.21
N SER A 250 8.36 -28.36 -9.50
CA SER A 250 9.06 -29.51 -10.10
C SER A 250 10.44 -29.56 -9.45
N LYS A 251 10.77 -30.65 -8.77
CA LYS A 251 12.03 -30.80 -8.03
C LYS A 251 13.23 -30.42 -8.89
N ASP A 252 13.93 -29.37 -8.48
CA ASP A 252 15.29 -29.44 -7.96
C ASP A 252 15.37 -28.48 -6.75
N GLU A 253 15.96 -28.95 -5.66
CA GLU A 253 16.11 -28.29 -4.34
C GLU A 253 14.90 -28.31 -3.40
N ASN A 254 14.85 -29.40 -2.61
CA ASN A 254 14.47 -29.33 -1.21
C ASN A 254 15.37 -28.31 -0.51
N THR A 255 14.86 -27.10 -0.29
CA THR A 255 15.30 -26.27 0.82
C THR A 255 14.05 -25.75 1.52
N ASP A 256 13.77 -26.37 2.67
CA ASP A 256 12.92 -25.80 3.71
C ASP A 256 13.65 -24.58 4.28
N ASP A 257 13.06 -23.39 4.10
CA ASP A 257 12.86 -22.32 5.10
C ASP A 257 12.30 -21.03 4.44
#